data_AF-A0A366ZZY7-F1
#
_entry.id   AF-A0A366ZZY7-F1
#
_cell.length_a   1.000
_cell.length_b   1.000
_cell.length_c   1.000
_cell.angle_alpha   90.00
_cell.angle_beta   90.00
_cell.angle_gamma   90.00
#
_symmetry.space_group_name_H-M   'P 1'
#
loop_
_entity.id
_entity.type
_entity.pdbx_description
1 polymer ?
#
loop_
_entity_poly.entity_id
_entity_poly.type
_entity_poly.pdbx_seq_one_letter_code
_entity_poly.pdbx_strand_id
1 'polypeptide(L)'
;MAERMPLAQLLAQYGPGSYGPPWSWDDEVRDLVDQDPSYQRELEAELLAQGVREPVLLGPDGRVWDGHHRVVAAIRLGLPDLPVLVAAETPA
;
A
#
# COMPACT_ATOMS: atom_id res chain seq x y z
N MET A 1 1.24 -9.76 -15.64
CA MET A 1 2.46 -9.71 -14.79
C MET A 1 2.34 -8.46 -13.94
N ALA A 2 2.77 -8.51 -12.67
CA ALA A 2 2.77 -7.31 -11.83
C ALA A 2 3.83 -6.32 -12.33
N GLU A 3 3.45 -5.05 -12.45
CA GLU A 3 4.34 -3.95 -12.80
C GLU A 3 5.01 -3.42 -11.54
N ARG A 4 6.23 -2.87 -11.61
CA ARG A 4 6.86 -2.20 -10.47
C ARG A 4 6.59 -0.71 -10.57
N MET A 5 5.87 -0.15 -9.60
CA MET A 5 5.53 1.27 -9.54
C MET A 5 6.38 1.97 -8.46
N PRO A 6 7.04 3.10 -8.77
CA PRO A 6 7.72 3.92 -7.77
C PRO A 6 6.77 4.30 -6.63
N LEU A 7 7.22 4.18 -5.39
CA LEU A 7 6.38 4.46 -4.23
C LEU A 7 5.87 5.91 -4.27
N ALA A 8 6.74 6.85 -4.62
CA ALA A 8 6.35 8.26 -4.76
C ALA A 8 5.24 8.47 -5.81
N GLN A 9 5.24 7.69 -6.90
CA GLN A 9 4.19 7.74 -7.91
C GLN A 9 2.88 7.17 -7.36
N LEU A 10 2.94 6.04 -6.64
CA LEU A 10 1.77 5.43 -6.01
C LEU A 10 1.10 6.40 -5.04
N LEU A 11 1.86 7.01 -4.13
CA LEU A 11 1.34 7.95 -3.13
C LEU A 11 0.74 9.22 -3.72
N ALA A 12 1.21 9.64 -4.90
CA ALA A 12 0.70 10.80 -5.61
C ALA A 12 -0.58 10.51 -6.41
N GLN A 13 -0.74 9.29 -6.93
CA GLN A 13 -1.83 8.92 -7.83
C GLN A 13 -2.97 8.18 -7.14
N TYR A 14 -2.68 7.47 -6.04
CA TYR A 14 -3.64 6.59 -5.37
C TYR A 14 -3.80 6.97 -3.91
N GLY A 15 -5.06 7.07 -3.47
CA GLY A 15 -5.39 7.18 -2.06
C GLY A 15 -5.53 5.80 -1.40
N PRO A 16 -5.41 5.72 -0.06
CA PRO A 16 -5.69 4.50 0.69
C PRO A 16 -7.14 4.04 0.50
N GLY A 17 -8.12 4.95 0.39
CA GLY A 17 -9.51 4.57 0.13
C GLY A 17 -10.25 3.95 1.32
N SER A 18 -9.57 3.73 2.46
CA SER A 18 -10.11 3.15 3.70
C SER A 18 -11.26 3.96 4.31
N TYR A 19 -11.12 5.29 4.36
CA TYR A 19 -12.14 6.19 4.94
C TYR A 19 -12.64 7.29 3.97
N GLY A 20 -12.12 7.32 2.74
CA GLY A 20 -12.41 8.38 1.77
C GLY A 20 -11.82 9.75 2.15
N PRO A 21 -11.93 10.78 1.29
CA PRO A 21 -11.37 12.10 1.57
C PRO A 21 -11.98 12.72 2.84
N PRO A 22 -11.18 13.35 3.72
CA PRO A 22 -9.80 13.82 3.53
C PRO A 22 -8.69 12.84 3.97
N TRP A 23 -8.98 11.54 4.14
CA TRP A 23 -8.03 10.57 4.70
C TRP A 23 -6.78 10.37 3.82
N SER A 24 -5.60 10.65 4.38
CA SER A 24 -4.31 10.60 3.69
C SER A 24 -3.50 9.35 4.02
N TRP A 25 -2.39 9.13 3.31
CA TRP A 25 -1.44 8.07 3.65
C TRP A 25 -0.77 8.28 5.01
N ASP A 26 -0.56 9.52 5.45
CA ASP A 26 -0.02 9.77 6.79
C ASP A 26 -1.02 9.36 7.89
N ASP A 27 -2.33 9.51 7.61
CA ASP A 27 -3.39 9.06 8.52
C ASP A 27 -3.48 7.54 8.53
N GLU A 28 -3.44 6.90 7.35
CA GLU A 28 -3.39 5.43 7.21
C GLU A 28 -2.18 4.82 7.93
N VAL A 29 -1.00 5.46 7.83
CA VAL A 29 0.20 5.02 8.55
C VAL A 29 -0.04 5.08 10.05
N ARG A 30 -0.59 6.17 10.59
CA ARG A 30 -0.88 6.26 12.03
C ARG A 30 -1.87 5.19 12.45
N ASP A 31 -2.96 5.03 11.70
CA ASP A 31 -4.03 4.12 12.02
C ASP A 31 -3.58 2.65 12.04
N LEU A 32 -2.93 2.17 10.98
CA LEU A 32 -2.49 0.78 10.90
C LEU A 32 -1.36 0.45 11.88
N VAL A 33 -0.54 1.45 12.23
CA VAL A 33 0.53 1.26 13.21
C VAL A 33 0.00 1.26 14.64
N ASP A 34 -1.05 2.04 14.93
CA ASP A 34 -1.63 2.13 16.25
C ASP A 34 -2.62 0.99 16.52
N GLN A 35 -3.43 0.60 15.53
CA GLN A 35 -4.41 -0.48 15.65
C GLN A 35 -3.75 -1.87 15.64
N ASP A 36 -2.80 -2.10 14.72
CA ASP A 36 -2.18 -3.41 14.49
C ASP A 36 -0.64 -3.39 14.51
N PRO A 37 -0.02 -2.91 15.61
CA PRO A 37 1.43 -2.70 15.68
C PRO A 37 2.26 -3.97 15.49
N SER A 38 1.76 -5.12 16.00
CA SER A 38 2.48 -6.39 15.91
C SER A 38 2.50 -6.92 14.48
N TYR A 39 1.32 -6.96 13.83
CA TYR A 39 1.19 -7.40 12.44
C TYR A 39 2.02 -6.53 11.50
N GLN A 40 1.96 -5.21 11.69
CA GLN A 40 2.73 -4.27 10.88
C GLN A 40 4.25 -4.49 11.01
N ARG A 41 4.77 -4.76 12.21
CA ARG A 41 6.20 -5.06 12.41
C ARG A 41 6.62 -6.38 11.81
N GLU A 42 5.78 -7.41 11.90
CA GLU A 42 6.05 -8.72 11.28
C GLU A 42 6.13 -8.59 9.76
N LEU A 43 5.19 -7.85 9.16
CA LEU A 43 5.21 -7.57 7.72
C LEU A 43 6.44 -6.76 7.31
N GLU A 44 6.84 -5.74 8.07
CA GLU A 44 8.06 -4.98 7.80
C GLU A 44 9.31 -5.86 7.83
N ALA A 45 9.42 -6.75 8.81
CA ALA A 45 10.52 -7.71 8.90
C ALA A 45 10.52 -8.70 7.71
N GLU A 46 9.33 -9.15 7.30
CA GLU A 46 9.15 -10.01 6.14
C GLU A 46 9.62 -9.31 4.86
N LEU A 47 9.20 -8.07 4.63
CA LEU A 47 9.56 -7.29 3.45
C LEU A 47 11.07 -7.02 3.37
N LEU A 48 11.73 -6.79 4.51
CA LEU A 48 13.19 -6.67 4.55
C LEU A 48 13.90 -7.98 4.22
N ALA A 49 13.37 -9.11 4.70
CA ALA A 49 14.01 -10.42 4.52
C ALA A 49 13.87 -10.96 3.10
N GLN A 50 12.70 -10.80 2.49
CA GLN A 50 12.36 -11.46 1.22
C GLN A 50 11.77 -10.54 0.15
N GLY A 51 11.66 -9.24 0.42
CA GLY A 51 11.03 -8.30 -0.49
C GLY A 51 9.51 -8.45 -0.57
N VAL A 52 8.89 -7.66 -1.44
CA VAL A 52 7.44 -7.67 -1.62
C VAL A 52 7.07 -8.75 -2.63
N ARG A 53 6.42 -9.82 -2.16
CA ARG A 53 6.04 -10.98 -2.99
C ARG A 53 4.64 -10.84 -3.59
N GLU A 54 3.74 -10.20 -2.86
CA GLU A 54 2.35 -9.97 -3.28
C GLU A 54 2.17 -8.53 -3.78
N PRO A 55 1.62 -8.33 -4.98
CA PRO A 55 1.40 -7.00 -5.51
C PRO A 55 0.32 -6.24 -4.75
N VAL A 56 0.43 -4.91 -4.75
CA VAL A 56 -0.65 -4.00 -4.32
C VAL A 56 -1.71 -3.93 -5.42
N LEU A 57 -2.99 -4.07 -5.06
CA LEU A 57 -4.09 -4.00 -6.00
C LEU A 57 -4.59 -2.55 -6.09
N LEU A 58 -4.52 -1.99 -7.29
CA LEU A 58 -4.92 -0.62 -7.59
C LEU A 58 -6.24 -0.63 -8.36
N GLY A 59 -7.23 0.12 -7.86
CA GLY A 59 -8.50 0.34 -8.52
C GLY A 59 -8.44 1.42 -9.60
N PRO A 60 -9.29 1.35 -10.63
CA PRO A 60 -9.43 2.41 -11.63
C PRO A 60 -10.05 3.70 -11.05
N ASP A 61 -10.58 3.66 -9.83
CA ASP A 61 -11.13 4.79 -9.08
C ASP A 61 -10.06 5.62 -8.35
N GLY A 62 -8.78 5.31 -8.56
CA GLY A 62 -7.66 6.01 -7.91
C GLY A 62 -7.48 5.60 -6.44
N ARG A 63 -7.95 4.41 -6.05
CA ARG A 63 -7.78 3.89 -4.69
C ARG A 63 -6.93 2.62 -4.69
N VAL A 64 -6.24 2.38 -3.58
CA VAL A 64 -5.71 1.06 -3.27
C VAL A 64 -6.87 0.19 -2.77
N TRP A 65 -7.12 -0.93 -3.43
CA TRP A 65 -8.15 -1.89 -3.03
C TRP A 65 -7.61 -2.96 -2.09
N ASP A 66 -6.34 -3.33 -2.24
CA ASP A 66 -5.66 -4.28 -1.35
C ASP A 66 -4.17 -3.97 -1.26
N GLY A 67 -3.59 -4.20 -0.08
CA GLY A 67 -2.17 -4.00 0.19
C GLY A 67 -1.81 -2.73 0.94
N HIS A 68 -2.74 -2.13 1.68
CA HIS A 68 -2.50 -0.93 2.50
C HIS A 68 -1.34 -1.11 3.48
N HIS A 69 -1.31 -2.23 4.21
CA HIS A 69 -0.18 -2.57 5.09
C HIS A 69 1.15 -2.70 4.35
N ARG A 70 1.15 -3.20 3.10
CA ARG A 70 2.36 -3.28 2.27
C ARG A 70 2.82 -1.89 1.83
N VAL A 71 1.89 -0.99 1.50
CA VAL A 71 2.22 0.42 1.21
C VAL A 71 2.74 1.12 2.46
N VAL A 72 2.11 0.95 3.63
CA VAL A 72 2.57 1.50 4.90
C VAL A 72 3.94 0.97 5.29
N ALA A 73 4.18 -0.34 5.15
CA ALA A 73 5.50 -0.93 5.37
C ALA A 73 6.55 -0.32 4.42
N ALA A 74 6.23 -0.15 3.13
CA ALA A 74 7.12 0.47 2.16
C ALA A 74 7.47 1.93 2.51
N ILE A 75 6.48 2.71 2.95
CA ILE A 75 6.69 4.09 3.45
C ILE A 75 7.68 4.06 4.62
N ARG A 76 7.42 3.22 5.63
CA ARG A 76 8.22 3.18 6.87
C ARG A 76 9.64 2.65 6.65
N LEU A 77 9.81 1.71 5.73
CA LEU A 77 11.10 1.12 5.37
C LEU A 77 11.86 1.95 4.32
N GLY A 78 11.24 2.96 3.72
CA GLY A 78 11.84 3.75 2.65
C GLY A 78 12.09 2.93 1.37
N LEU A 79 11.21 1.98 1.05
CA LEU A 79 11.34 1.20 -0.18
C LEU A 79 11.08 2.10 -1.41
N PRO A 80 11.88 1.97 -2.48
CA PRO A 80 11.79 2.87 -3.63
C PRO A 80 10.54 2.62 -4.48
N ASP A 81 10.04 1.39 -4.50
CA ASP A 81 8.97 0.96 -5.40
C ASP A 81 8.31 -0.34 -4.89
N LEU A 82 7.13 -0.64 -5.43
CA LEU A 82 6.32 -1.81 -5.09
C LEU A 82 5.81 -2.52 -6.35
N PRO A 83 5.66 -3.86 -6.34
CA PRO A 83 4.88 -4.55 -7.34
C PRO A 83 3.39 -4.16 -7.21
N VAL A 84 2.74 -3.89 -8.34
CA VAL A 84 1.34 -3.49 -8.42
C VAL A 84 0.58 -4.28 -9.49
N LEU A 85 -0.71 -4.42 -9.29
CA LEU A 85 -1.68 -4.88 -10.27
C LEU A 85 -2.78 -3.83 -10.40
N VAL A 86 -3.02 -3.36 -11.63
CA VAL A 86 -4.12 -2.43 -11.91
C VAL A 86 -5.34 -3.24 -12.33
N ALA A 87 -6.44 -3.08 -11.61
CA ALA A 87 -7.72 -3.68 -11.97
C ALA A 87 -8.30 -3.00 -13.21
N ALA A 88 -8.86 -3.78 -14.13
CA ALA A 88 -9.44 -3.26 -15.38
C ALA A 88 -10.79 -2.56 -15.16
N GLU A 89 -11.55 -2.96 -14.14
CA GLU A 89 -12.90 -2.46 -13.85
C GLU A 89 -13.23 -2.61 -12.37
N THR A 90 -14.10 -1.72 -11.85
CA THR A 90 -14.69 -1.87 -10.51
C THR A 90 -15.64 -3.06 -10.53
N PRO A 91 -15.46 -4.09 -9.67
CA PRO A 91 -16.41 -5.19 -9.59
C PRO A 91 -17.80 -4.63 -9.27
N ALA A 92 -18.78 -5.04 -10.09
CA ALA A 92 -20.17 -4.61 -10.01
C ALA A 92 -20.88 -5.06 -8.73
#